data_AF-A0A934F901-F1
#
_entry.id   AF-A0A934F901-F1
#
_cell.length_a   1.000
_cell.length_b   1.000
_cell.length_c   1.000
_cell.angle_alpha   90.00
_cell.angle_beta   90.00
_cell.angle_gamma   90.00
#
_symmetry.space_group_name_H-M   'P 1'
#
loop_
_entity.id
_entity.type
_entity.pdbx_description
1 polymer ?
#
loop_
_entity_poly.entity_id
_entity_poly.type
_entity_poly.pdbx_seq_one_letter_code
_entity_poly.pdbx_strand_id
1 'polypeptide(L)'
;MPFYLGKREEDDLILFYSAMPPTKQTHGHLYKTVIGPFVSRVGAGYFARYGSNNPDIRTAADAERLARADPRMEQLIIEESMTPEELSIALECDAQDQAEYSPSPTLPVTSRQELFQTQGAIPCLIGLKTN
;
A
#
# COMPACT_ATOMS: atom_id res chain seq x y z
N MET A 1 -16.81 11.04 -7.88
CA MET A 1 -17.98 10.59 -7.08
C MET A 1 -17.60 10.74 -5.61
N PRO A 2 -18.45 11.31 -4.73
CA PRO A 2 -18.06 11.57 -3.35
C PRO A 2 -17.95 10.27 -2.54
N PHE A 3 -17.05 10.31 -1.56
CA PHE A 3 -16.85 9.25 -0.58
C PHE A 3 -17.66 9.55 0.68
N TYR A 4 -18.13 8.51 1.34
CA TYR A 4 -18.87 8.58 2.60
C TYR A 4 -18.37 7.51 3.55
N LEU A 5 -18.53 7.75 4.85
CA LEU A 5 -18.28 6.78 5.90
C LEU A 5 -19.62 6.39 6.54
N GLY A 6 -19.92 5.10 6.54
CA GLY A 6 -21.09 4.54 7.19
C GLY A 6 -20.71 3.91 8.53
N LYS A 7 -21.36 4.32 9.61
CA LYS A 7 -21.16 3.77 10.95
C LYS A 7 -22.10 2.58 11.18
N ARG A 8 -21.53 1.42 11.55
CA ARG A 8 -22.29 0.24 11.99
C ARG A 8 -22.37 0.16 13.53
N GLU A 9 -23.05 -0.85 14.04
CA GLU A 9 -23.29 -1.04 15.49
C GLU A 9 -21.99 -1.15 16.30
N GLU A 10 -20.92 -1.72 15.75
CA GLU A 10 -19.62 -1.99 16.42
C GLU A 10 -18.63 -0.82 16.35
N ASP A 11 -19.12 0.42 16.20
CA ASP A 11 -18.34 1.67 16.06
C ASP A 11 -17.39 1.76 14.84
N ASP A 12 -17.24 0.70 14.05
CA ASP A 12 -16.46 0.72 12.82
C ASP A 12 -17.07 1.63 11.74
N LEU A 13 -16.20 2.46 11.15
CA LEU A 13 -16.51 3.33 10.01
C LEU A 13 -16.12 2.63 8.71
N ILE A 14 -17.12 2.42 7.84
CA ILE A 14 -16.95 1.75 6.56
C ILE A 14 -17.01 2.76 5.43
N LEU A 15 -15.97 2.80 4.61
CA LEU A 15 -15.90 3.62 3.41
C LEU A 15 -16.83 3.06 2.32
N PHE A 16 -17.64 3.94 1.72
CA PHE A 16 -18.42 3.64 0.53
C PHE A 16 -18.52 4.86 -0.39
N TYR A 17 -18.89 4.64 -1.65
CA TYR A 17 -19.13 5.69 -2.63
C TYR A 17 -20.63 5.79 -2.92
N SER A 18 -21.12 7.00 -3.18
CA SER A 18 -22.49 7.19 -3.64
C SER A 18 -22.61 8.40 -4.55
N ALA A 19 -23.26 8.24 -5.71
CA ALA A 19 -23.49 9.34 -6.64
C ALA A 19 -24.49 10.37 -6.08
N MET A 20 -25.42 9.92 -5.24
CA MET A 20 -26.45 10.74 -4.61
C MET A 20 -26.20 10.85 -3.10
N PRO A 21 -26.60 11.96 -2.45
CA PRO A 21 -26.52 12.08 -1.00
C PRO A 21 -27.26 10.93 -0.29
N PRO A 22 -26.60 10.20 0.62
CA PRO A 22 -27.23 9.12 1.38
C PRO A 22 -28.40 9.63 2.23
N THR A 23 -29.51 8.90 2.18
CA THR A 23 -30.72 9.20 2.95
C THR A 23 -31.10 8.01 3.82
N LYS A 24 -32.01 8.24 4.79
CA LYS A 24 -32.54 7.16 5.63
C LYS A 24 -33.18 6.03 4.80
N GLN A 25 -33.84 6.35 3.69
CA GLN A 25 -34.49 5.37 2.83
C GLN A 25 -33.47 4.51 2.06
N THR A 26 -32.39 5.14 1.58
CA THR A 26 -31.41 4.50 0.71
C THR A 26 -30.32 3.76 1.49
N HIS A 27 -29.88 4.29 2.64
CA HIS A 27 -28.73 3.77 3.38
C HIS A 27 -29.00 3.55 4.87
N GLY A 28 -30.16 3.99 5.39
CA GLY A 28 -30.49 3.85 6.81
C GLY A 28 -30.70 2.41 7.29
N HIS A 29 -30.85 1.46 6.36
CA HIS A 29 -30.86 0.03 6.66
C HIS A 29 -29.45 -0.60 6.69
N LEU A 30 -28.44 0.09 6.15
CA LEU A 30 -27.05 -0.37 6.10
C LEU A 30 -26.21 0.23 7.22
N TYR A 31 -26.49 1.49 7.57
CA TYR A 31 -25.70 2.29 8.49
C TYR A 31 -26.61 3.05 9.45
N LYS A 32 -26.17 3.14 10.70
CA LYS A 32 -26.83 3.93 11.74
C LYS A 32 -26.66 5.44 11.50
N THR A 33 -25.46 5.80 11.06
CA THR A 33 -25.09 7.18 10.71
C THR A 33 -24.20 7.16 9.48
N VAL A 34 -24.31 8.22 8.66
CA VAL A 34 -23.43 8.45 7.52
C VAL A 34 -22.71 9.79 7.70
N ILE A 35 -21.42 9.82 7.40
CA ILE A 35 -20.55 10.99 7.50
C ILE A 35 -19.97 11.29 6.11
N GLY A 36 -20.01 12.55 5.69
CA GLY A 36 -19.55 13.01 4.39
C GLY A 36 -20.39 14.16 3.85
N PRO A 37 -20.23 14.54 2.57
CA PRO A 37 -19.34 13.93 1.58
C PRO A 37 -17.87 14.28 1.79
N PHE A 38 -16.99 13.32 1.51
CA PHE A 38 -15.55 13.53 1.33
C PHE A 38 -15.23 13.60 -0.16
N VAL A 39 -14.23 14.41 -0.50
CA VAL A 39 -13.76 14.61 -1.87
C VAL A 39 -12.79 13.48 -2.25
N SER A 40 -11.99 13.02 -1.28
CA SER A 40 -10.96 12.01 -1.47
C SER A 40 -11.15 10.80 -0.55
N ARG A 41 -10.65 9.66 -1.00
CA ARG A 41 -10.48 8.46 -0.18
C ARG A 41 -9.51 8.73 0.96
N VAL A 42 -8.49 9.54 0.74
CA VAL A 42 -7.50 9.95 1.74
C VAL A 42 -8.18 10.70 2.90
N GLY A 43 -9.01 11.70 2.62
CA GLY A 43 -9.73 12.48 3.63
C GLY A 43 -10.73 11.64 4.43
N ALA A 44 -11.48 10.76 3.74
CA ALA A 44 -12.36 9.81 4.40
C ALA A 44 -11.58 8.82 5.28
N GLY A 45 -10.46 8.29 4.79
CA GLY A 45 -9.58 7.41 5.55
C GLY A 45 -8.96 8.10 6.77
N TYR A 46 -8.58 9.37 6.62
CA TYR A 46 -8.06 10.18 7.72
C TYR A 46 -9.10 10.39 8.81
N PHE A 47 -10.33 10.75 8.43
CA PHE A 47 -11.44 10.87 9.39
C PHE A 47 -11.72 9.54 10.10
N ALA A 48 -11.71 8.43 9.36
CA ALA A 48 -11.96 7.11 9.95
C ALA A 48 -10.91 6.74 11.02
N ARG A 49 -9.63 7.10 10.81
CA ARG A 49 -8.52 6.77 11.72
C ARG A 49 -8.38 7.76 12.88
N TYR A 50 -8.56 9.05 12.60
CA TYR A 50 -8.18 10.13 13.51
C TYR A 50 -9.32 11.08 13.87
N GLY A 51 -10.52 10.90 13.29
CA GLY A 51 -11.67 11.76 13.56
C GLY A 51 -12.30 11.54 14.93
N SER A 52 -12.20 10.32 15.47
CA SER A 52 -12.75 10.01 16.80
C SER A 52 -12.01 10.81 17.89
N ASN A 53 -12.77 11.58 18.67
CA ASN A 53 -12.27 12.43 19.76
C ASN A 53 -11.22 13.48 19.36
N ASN A 54 -11.18 13.88 18.07
CA ASN A 54 -10.25 14.89 17.60
C ASN A 54 -10.95 16.26 17.46
N PRO A 55 -10.60 17.26 18.29
CA PRO A 55 -11.26 18.56 18.27
C PRO A 55 -10.96 19.39 17.01
N ASP A 56 -9.90 19.04 16.28
CA ASP A 56 -9.46 19.72 15.06
C ASP A 56 -10.21 19.22 13.81
N ILE A 57 -10.94 18.09 13.92
CA ILE A 57 -11.71 17.49 12.84
C ILE A 57 -13.20 17.64 13.14
N ARG A 58 -13.79 18.75 12.70
CA ARG A 58 -15.24 19.01 12.87
C ARG A 58 -16.04 18.71 11.61
N THR A 59 -15.39 18.82 10.45
CA THR A 59 -16.03 18.65 9.15
C THR A 59 -15.21 17.72 8.26
N ALA A 60 -15.84 17.22 7.19
CA ALA A 60 -15.13 16.48 6.15
C ALA A 60 -14.00 17.34 5.53
N ALA A 61 -14.22 18.64 5.35
CA ALA A 61 -13.21 19.56 4.81
C ALA A 61 -11.99 19.70 5.74
N ASP A 62 -12.19 19.67 7.07
CA ASP A 62 -11.07 19.70 8.02
C ASP A 62 -10.23 18.42 7.91
N ALA A 63 -10.88 17.26 7.79
CA ALA A 63 -10.18 15.99 7.58
C ALA A 63 -9.39 15.99 6.28
N GLU A 64 -9.95 16.51 5.18
CA GLU A 64 -9.25 16.65 3.89
C GLU A 64 -8.00 17.53 4.01
N ARG A 65 -8.15 18.68 4.66
CA ARG A 65 -7.04 19.64 4.87
C ARG A 65 -5.94 19.03 5.72
N LEU A 66 -6.30 18.37 6.82
CA LEU A 66 -5.34 17.76 7.73
C LEU A 66 -4.66 16.53 7.10
N ALA A 67 -5.40 15.72 6.36
CA ALA A 67 -4.83 14.56 5.68
C ALA A 67 -3.75 14.95 4.67
N ARG A 68 -3.95 16.04 3.91
CA ARG A 68 -2.95 16.56 2.96
C ARG A 68 -1.71 17.16 3.63
N ALA A 69 -1.84 17.61 4.87
CA ALA A 69 -0.74 18.17 5.64
C ALA A 69 0.02 17.12 6.47
N ASP A 70 -0.50 15.89 6.56
CA ASP A 70 0.05 14.82 7.39
C ASP A 70 1.01 13.94 6.58
N PRO A 71 2.32 13.90 6.90
CA PRO A 71 3.29 13.08 6.17
C PRO A 71 2.95 11.59 6.19
N ARG A 72 2.22 11.11 7.22
CA ARG A 72 1.81 9.70 7.32
C ARG A 72 0.80 9.29 6.25
N MET A 73 0.21 10.26 5.55
CA MET A 73 -0.75 10.05 4.48
C MET A 73 -0.11 10.11 3.10
N GLU A 74 1.17 10.46 2.97
CA GLU A 74 1.85 10.62 1.67
C GLU A 74 1.69 9.39 0.78
N GLN A 75 1.90 8.20 1.32
CA GLN A 75 1.74 6.95 0.55
C GLN A 75 0.31 6.79 0.01
N LEU A 76 -0.71 7.06 0.83
CA LEU A 76 -2.12 6.96 0.42
C LEU A 76 -2.50 8.03 -0.60
N ILE A 77 -1.88 9.22 -0.52
CA ILE A 77 -2.06 10.30 -1.50
C ILE A 77 -1.45 9.90 -2.85
N ILE A 78 -0.24 9.33 -2.83
CA ILE A 78 0.42 8.82 -4.04
C ILE A 78 -0.45 7.74 -4.68
N GLU A 79 -0.86 6.72 -3.93
CA GLU A 79 -1.71 5.63 -4.42
C GLU A 79 -3.05 6.14 -5.00
N GLU A 80 -3.68 7.14 -4.39
CA GLU A 80 -4.92 7.72 -4.92
C GLU A 80 -4.70 8.52 -6.21
N SER A 81 -3.51 9.13 -6.37
CA SER A 81 -3.16 9.92 -7.56
C SER A 81 -2.71 9.06 -8.75
N MET A 82 -2.33 7.81 -8.50
CA MET A 82 -1.90 6.89 -9.55
C MET A 82 -3.11 6.34 -10.34
N THR A 83 -2.92 6.25 -11.66
CA THR A 83 -3.86 5.53 -12.52
C THR A 83 -3.82 4.02 -12.19
N PRO A 84 -4.91 3.27 -12.46
CA PRO A 84 -4.90 1.81 -12.30
C PRO A 84 -3.76 1.13 -13.04
N GLU A 85 -3.38 1.68 -14.21
CA GLU A 85 -2.27 1.23 -15.02
C GLU A 85 -0.93 1.46 -14.30
N GLU A 86 -0.68 2.67 -13.79
CA GLU A 86 0.53 2.97 -13.02
C GLU A 86 0.63 2.13 -11.73
N LEU A 87 -0.50 1.90 -11.05
CA LEU A 87 -0.58 1.03 -9.88
C LEU A 87 -0.22 -0.42 -10.23
N SER A 88 -0.71 -0.92 -11.36
CA SER A 88 -0.39 -2.28 -11.81
C SER A 88 1.09 -2.44 -12.14
N ILE A 89 1.69 -1.42 -12.77
CA ILE A 89 3.12 -1.40 -13.10
C ILE A 89 3.97 -1.35 -11.83
N ALA A 90 3.62 -0.49 -10.86
CA ALA A 90 4.35 -0.42 -9.59
C ALA A 90 4.31 -1.74 -8.81
N LEU A 91 3.14 -2.40 -8.76
CA LEU A 91 3.00 -3.71 -8.13
C LEU A 91 3.82 -4.80 -8.84
N GLU A 92 3.90 -4.76 -10.17
CA GLU A 92 4.72 -5.69 -10.95
C GLU A 92 6.22 -5.45 -10.69
N CYS A 93 6.67 -4.19 -10.65
CA CYS A 93 8.04 -3.83 -10.30
C CYS A 93 8.40 -4.28 -8.87
N ASP A 94 7.55 -4.00 -7.88
CA ASP A 94 7.78 -4.42 -6.48
C ASP A 94 7.88 -5.96 -6.37
N ALA A 95 7.09 -6.70 -7.15
CA ALA A 95 7.15 -8.16 -7.17
C ALA A 95 8.45 -8.68 -7.81
N GLN A 96 8.95 -8.03 -8.85
CA GLN A 96 10.22 -8.36 -9.50
C GLN A 96 11.40 -8.09 -8.56
N ASP A 97 11.43 -6.94 -7.89
CA ASP A 97 12.46 -6.59 -6.91
C ASP A 97 12.50 -7.61 -5.75
N GLN A 98 11.34 -8.03 -5.23
CA GLN A 98 11.28 -9.08 -4.19
C GLN A 98 11.76 -10.45 -4.67
N ALA A 99 11.53 -10.78 -5.94
CA ALA A 99 12.03 -12.01 -6.54
C ALA A 99 13.56 -11.99 -6.71
N GLU A 100 14.13 -10.83 -7.04
CA GLU A 100 15.57 -10.67 -7.23
C GLU A 100 16.35 -10.68 -5.90
N TYR A 101 15.73 -10.22 -4.80
CA TYR A 101 16.30 -10.24 -3.46
C TYR A 101 15.97 -11.50 -2.63
N SER A 102 15.15 -12.42 -3.15
CA SER A 102 14.86 -13.69 -2.45
C SER A 102 16.06 -14.64 -2.56
N PRO A 103 16.66 -15.09 -1.44
CA PRO A 103 17.71 -16.10 -1.49
C PRO A 103 17.12 -17.39 -2.07
N SER A 104 17.75 -17.92 -3.12
CA SER A 104 17.36 -19.20 -3.71
C SER A 104 17.26 -20.25 -2.61
N PRO A 105 16.19 -21.07 -2.53
CA PRO A 105 16.09 -22.10 -1.52
C PRO A 105 17.23 -23.08 -1.76
N THR A 106 18.23 -23.05 -0.87
CA THR A 106 19.38 -23.95 -0.92
C THR A 106 18.86 -25.33 -0.58
N LEU A 107 18.72 -26.19 -1.60
CA LEU A 107 18.44 -27.61 -1.41
C LEU A 107 19.51 -28.21 -0.48
N PRO A 108 19.16 -29.13 0.45
CA PRO A 108 20.15 -29.71 1.34
C PRO A 108 21.02 -30.69 0.55
N VAL A 109 22.30 -30.33 0.37
CA VAL A 109 23.32 -31.26 -0.12
C VAL A 109 23.71 -32.19 1.03
N THR A 110 23.22 -33.42 0.97
CA THR A 110 23.61 -34.51 1.87
C THR A 110 25.11 -34.78 1.78
N SER A 111 25.78 -34.70 2.93
CA SER A 111 27.19 -35.03 3.14
C SER A 111 27.48 -36.52 2.97
N ARG A 112 28.63 -36.89 2.35
CA ARG A 112 29.46 -38.01 2.82
C ARG A 112 30.85 -38.07 2.18
N GLN A 113 31.85 -37.98 3.08
CA GLN A 113 33.11 -38.74 3.14
C GLN A 113 34.26 -38.52 2.12
N GLU A 114 35.35 -38.01 2.72
CA GLU A 114 36.74 -38.53 2.69
C GLU A 114 37.60 -38.47 1.41
N LEU A 115 38.80 -37.88 1.64
CA LEU A 115 40.11 -38.13 1.04
C LEU A 115 40.20 -38.20 -0.50
N PHE A 116 40.96 -37.28 -1.12
CA PHE A 116 42.36 -37.50 -1.50
C PHE A 116 42.92 -36.24 -2.21
N GLN A 117 44.20 -35.99 -1.96
CA GLN A 117 45.05 -34.98 -2.60
C GLN A 117 45.14 -35.21 -4.12
N THR A 118 45.26 -34.14 -4.93
CA THR A 118 46.46 -33.77 -5.72
C THR A 118 46.13 -32.83 -6.90
N GLN A 119 46.92 -31.75 -6.97
CA GLN A 119 47.55 -31.09 -8.12
C GLN A 119 46.75 -30.75 -9.39
N GLY A 120 46.90 -29.50 -9.84
CA GLY A 120 46.69 -29.13 -11.24
C GLY A 120 46.50 -27.62 -11.45
N ALA A 121 47.57 -26.85 -11.47
CA ALA A 121 47.56 -25.47 -11.93
C ALA A 121 47.27 -25.41 -13.44
N ILE A 122 46.39 -24.50 -13.89
CA ILE A 122 46.34 -24.05 -15.29
C ILE A 122 46.18 -22.50 -15.29
N PRO A 123 47.07 -21.74 -15.95
CA PRO A 123 47.09 -20.28 -15.91
C PRO A 123 46.13 -19.66 -16.94
N CYS A 124 45.45 -18.57 -16.56
CA CYS A 124 44.66 -17.75 -17.48
C CYS A 124 45.57 -16.77 -18.23
N LEU A 125 45.70 -16.97 -19.55
CA LEU A 125 46.30 -16.00 -20.48
C LEU A 125 45.29 -14.88 -20.76
N ILE A 126 45.59 -13.66 -20.31
CA ILE A 126 44.95 -12.45 -20.84
C ILE A 126 46.04 -11.59 -21.45
N GLY A 127 46.11 -11.61 -22.78
CA GLY A 127 46.86 -10.65 -23.56
C GLY A 127 45.94 -9.51 -23.98
N LEU A 128 46.29 -8.28 -23.63
CA LEU A 128 45.85 -7.08 -24.33
C LEU A 128 47.05 -6.13 -24.43
N LYS A 129 47.56 -6.02 -25.67
CA LYS A 129 48.55 -5.02 -26.12
C LYS A 129 47.93 -3.62 -26.05
N THR A 130 48.75 -2.65 -25.69
CA THR A 130 48.61 -1.26 -26.17
C THR A 130 49.97 -0.79 -26.67
N ASN A 131 49.97 -0.10 -27.82
CA ASN A 131 51.15 0.50 -28.47
C ASN A 131 51.57 1.78 -27.75
#